data_AF-A0A7V0WEK8-F1
#
_entry.id   AF-A0A7V0WEK8-F1
#
_cell.length_a   1.000
_cell.length_b   1.000
_cell.length_c   1.000
_cell.angle_alpha   90.00
_cell.angle_beta   90.00
_cell.angle_gamma   90.00
#
_symmetry.space_group_name_H-M   'P 1'
#
loop_
_entity.id
_entity.type
_entity.pdbx_description
1 polymer ?
#
loop_
_entity_poly.entity_id
_entity_poly.type
_entity_poly.pdbx_seq_one_letter_code
_entity_poly.pdbx_strand_id
1 'polypeptide(L)'
;MSKNKNKILTTITLLESRLQEIDIERGNIVNEINKLKKTLSKIVDSQPGQSTHLPSLTARPLSNEKIALFRSLFRGREDVFPKLWVSKKTRKTGYSPVCENEWIRGVCNKGSIKCGECENRKFSLLTNEIIRKHLDGEVIIGVYPLMKDETCWFLAVDFDGQSWQDDVLAFFSICKKNNVP
;
A
#
# COMPACT_ATOMS: atom_id res chain seq x y z
N MET A 1 8.65 -49.20 -15.85
CA MET A 1 7.77 -48.02 -15.67
C MET A 1 6.87 -48.09 -14.42
N SER A 2 6.32 -49.25 -14.04
CA SER A 2 5.40 -49.38 -12.88
C SER A 2 6.01 -48.97 -11.51
N LYS A 3 7.28 -49.31 -11.24
CA LYS A 3 7.95 -48.98 -9.96
C LYS A 3 8.10 -47.47 -9.68
N ASN A 4 8.28 -46.65 -10.72
CA ASN A 4 8.49 -45.21 -10.54
C ASN A 4 7.16 -44.47 -10.27
N LYS A 5 6.09 -44.91 -10.96
CA LYS A 5 4.73 -44.41 -10.73
C LYS A 5 4.26 -44.69 -9.30
N ASN A 6 4.51 -45.90 -8.80
CA ASN A 6 4.13 -46.27 -7.42
C ASN A 6 4.92 -45.45 -6.39
N LYS A 7 6.22 -45.21 -6.60
CA LYS A 7 7.04 -44.37 -5.70
C LYS A 7 6.52 -42.92 -5.63
N ILE A 8 6.14 -42.35 -6.77
CA ILE A 8 5.58 -40.99 -6.82
C ILE A 8 4.25 -40.94 -6.06
N LEU A 9 3.37 -41.92 -6.29
CA LEU A 9 2.07 -41.96 -5.63
C LEU A 9 2.20 -42.08 -4.10
N THR A 10 3.09 -42.95 -3.61
CA THR A 10 3.36 -43.06 -2.17
C THR A 10 3.92 -41.77 -1.57
N THR A 11 4.73 -41.03 -2.32
CA THR A 11 5.30 -39.75 -1.86
C THR A 11 4.21 -38.68 -1.78
N ILE A 12 3.31 -38.62 -2.75
CA ILE A 12 2.17 -37.68 -2.74
C ILE A 12 1.29 -37.94 -1.51
N THR A 13 0.90 -39.19 -1.28
CA THR A 13 0.06 -39.55 -0.13
C THR A 13 0.73 -39.19 1.20
N LEU A 14 2.04 -39.42 1.33
CA LEU A 14 2.79 -39.03 2.54
C LEU A 14 2.80 -37.52 2.76
N LEU A 15 2.98 -36.73 1.70
CA LEU A 15 3.00 -35.27 1.79
C LEU A 15 1.61 -34.70 2.07
N GLU A 16 0.55 -35.29 1.52
CA GLU A 16 -0.83 -34.93 1.80
C GLU A 16 -1.19 -35.19 3.27
N SER A 17 -0.80 -36.34 3.83
CA SER A 17 -0.98 -36.61 5.27
C SER A 17 -0.21 -35.61 6.14
N ARG A 18 1.03 -35.28 5.78
CA ARG A 18 1.81 -34.26 6.51
C ARG A 18 1.19 -32.87 6.43
N LEU A 19 0.57 -32.52 5.30
CA LEU A 19 -0.12 -31.25 5.14
C LEU A 19 -1.36 -31.19 6.04
N GLN A 20 -2.12 -32.29 6.13
CA GLN A 20 -3.26 -32.39 7.05
C GLN A 20 -2.85 -32.21 8.51
N GLU A 21 -1.75 -32.82 8.95
CA GLU A 21 -1.22 -32.64 10.30
C GLU A 21 -0.88 -31.17 10.60
N ILE A 22 -0.19 -30.50 9.67
CA ILE A 22 0.17 -29.08 9.80
C ILE A 22 -1.09 -28.20 9.84
N ASP A 23 -2.10 -28.50 9.05
CA ASP A 23 -3.35 -27.72 9.05
C ASP A 23 -4.14 -27.88 10.36
N ILE A 24 -4.10 -29.07 10.97
CA ILE A 24 -4.66 -29.31 12.30
C ILE A 24 -3.89 -28.49 13.35
N GLU A 25 -2.55 -28.54 13.32
CA GLU A 25 -1.71 -27.77 14.25
C GLU A 25 -1.94 -26.26 14.10
N ARG A 26 -2.03 -25.78 12.85
CA ARG A 26 -2.36 -24.39 12.55
C ARG A 26 -3.72 -24.00 13.12
N GLY A 27 -4.73 -24.86 13.00
CA GLY A 27 -6.06 -24.64 13.57
C GLY A 27 -6.00 -24.47 15.09
N ASN A 28 -5.22 -25.31 15.77
CA ASN A 28 -5.03 -25.24 17.22
C ASN A 28 -4.34 -23.93 17.65
N ILE A 29 -3.27 -23.54 16.96
CA ILE A 29 -2.55 -22.28 17.23
C ILE A 29 -3.45 -21.06 17.00
N VAL A 30 -4.23 -21.05 15.92
CA VAL A 30 -5.18 -19.97 15.63
C VAL A 30 -6.24 -19.85 16.73
N ASN A 31 -6.76 -20.98 17.22
CA ASN A 31 -7.71 -20.98 18.33
C ASN A 31 -7.10 -20.40 19.60
N GLU A 32 -5.86 -20.75 19.91
CA GLU A 32 -5.16 -20.23 21.09
C GLU A 32 -4.89 -18.73 20.98
N ILE A 33 -4.45 -18.25 19.81
CA ILE A 33 -4.31 -16.82 19.51
C ILE A 33 -5.65 -16.08 19.73
N ASN A 34 -6.77 -16.66 19.28
CA ASN A 34 -8.08 -16.04 19.43
C ASN A 34 -8.53 -15.98 20.90
N LYS A 35 -8.23 -17.00 21.71
CA LYS A 35 -8.47 -16.95 23.16
C LYS A 35 -7.64 -15.84 23.80
N LEU A 36 -6.34 -15.78 23.51
CA LEU A 36 -5.45 -14.75 24.05
C LEU A 36 -5.88 -13.34 23.65
N LYS A 37 -6.32 -13.14 22.40
CA LYS A 37 -6.87 -11.86 21.93
C LYS A 37 -8.15 -11.47 22.66
N LYS A 38 -9.06 -12.42 22.94
CA LYS A 38 -10.27 -12.16 23.74
C LYS A 38 -9.93 -11.81 25.19
N THR A 39 -8.89 -12.42 25.76
CA THR A 39 -8.40 -12.03 27.09
C THR A 39 -7.81 -10.62 27.03
N LEU A 40 -7.04 -10.30 26.00
CA LEU A 40 -6.45 -8.99 25.81
C LEU A 40 -7.52 -7.89 25.60
N SER A 41 -8.58 -8.16 24.84
CA SER A 41 -9.67 -7.20 24.66
C SER A 41 -10.39 -6.89 25.98
N LYS A 42 -10.61 -7.90 26.85
CA LYS A 42 -11.16 -7.67 28.20
C LYS A 42 -10.26 -6.79 29.07
N ILE A 43 -8.94 -6.83 28.87
CA ILE A 43 -7.98 -5.94 29.55
C ILE A 43 -8.09 -4.52 29.00
N VAL A 44 -8.29 -4.36 27.68
CA VAL A 44 -8.40 -3.07 26.99
C VAL A 44 -9.76 -2.38 27.25
N ASP A 45 -10.83 -3.14 27.44
CA ASP A 45 -12.18 -2.62 27.75
C ASP A 45 -12.31 -1.99 29.16
N SER A 46 -11.24 -1.98 29.97
CA SER A 46 -11.18 -1.25 31.25
C SER A 46 -10.79 0.23 31.10
N GLN A 47 -10.74 0.77 29.88
CA GLN A 47 -10.48 2.17 29.58
C GLN A 47 -11.55 2.70 28.59
N PRO A 48 -12.47 3.61 29.00
CA PRO A 48 -13.60 4.01 28.17
C PRO A 48 -13.24 5.18 27.22
N GLY A 49 -13.52 5.02 25.91
CA GLY A 49 -13.36 6.10 24.92
C GLY A 49 -13.65 5.75 23.45
N GLN A 50 -14.92 5.42 23.16
CA GLN A 50 -15.70 5.47 21.89
C GLN A 50 -15.02 5.70 20.51
N SER A 51 -15.39 4.87 19.53
CA SER A 51 -16.21 5.31 18.37
C SER A 51 -16.76 4.13 17.56
N THR A 52 -18.02 4.26 17.16
CA THR A 52 -18.87 3.35 16.40
C THR A 52 -18.53 3.30 14.90
N HIS A 53 -18.41 2.11 14.30
CA HIS A 53 -18.60 1.93 12.85
C HIS A 53 -19.23 0.56 12.52
N LEU A 54 -20.29 0.60 11.71
CA LEU A 54 -21.03 -0.52 11.08
C LEU A 54 -20.06 -1.40 10.27
N PRO A 55 -20.32 -2.71 10.10
CA PRO A 55 -19.30 -3.74 9.94
C PRO A 55 -18.61 -3.63 8.59
N SER A 56 -17.32 -3.27 8.64
CA SER A 56 -16.40 -3.44 7.53
C SER A 56 -16.45 -4.89 7.07
N LEU A 57 -16.85 -5.10 5.81
CA LEU A 57 -16.71 -6.36 5.07
C LEU A 57 -15.31 -6.88 5.37
N THR A 58 -15.25 -7.90 6.25
CA THR A 58 -14.05 -8.37 6.95
C THR A 58 -12.78 -8.05 6.18
N ALA A 59 -12.21 -6.88 6.45
CA ALA A 59 -10.91 -6.50 5.95
C ALA A 59 -9.95 -7.44 6.65
N ARG A 60 -9.58 -8.53 5.97
CA ARG A 60 -8.40 -9.27 6.36
C ARG A 60 -7.30 -8.22 6.53
N PRO A 61 -6.70 -8.07 7.73
CA PRO A 61 -5.74 -7.00 7.96
C PRO A 61 -4.74 -7.03 6.83
N LEU A 62 -4.55 -5.90 6.16
CA LEU A 62 -3.62 -5.79 5.04
C LEU A 62 -2.28 -6.34 5.51
N SER A 63 -1.85 -7.45 4.92
CA SER A 63 -0.59 -8.07 5.31
C SER A 63 0.55 -7.13 4.94
N ASN A 64 1.64 -7.20 5.70
CA ASN A 64 2.86 -6.46 5.37
C ASN A 64 3.37 -6.81 3.95
N GLU A 65 3.03 -8.00 3.44
CA GLU A 65 3.30 -8.42 2.05
C GLU A 65 2.58 -7.54 1.02
N LYS A 66 1.31 -7.18 1.26
CA LYS A 66 0.57 -6.26 0.36
C LYS A 66 1.20 -4.89 0.34
N ILE A 67 1.61 -4.38 1.52
CA ILE A 67 2.29 -3.09 1.63
C ILE A 67 3.64 -3.16 0.89
N ALA A 68 4.41 -4.23 1.09
CA ALA A 68 5.69 -4.43 0.40
C ALA A 68 5.51 -4.51 -1.12
N LEU A 69 4.50 -5.24 -1.60
CA LEU A 69 4.17 -5.32 -3.02
C LEU A 69 3.79 -3.94 -3.58
N PHE A 70 2.90 -3.20 -2.92
CA PHE A 70 2.50 -1.86 -3.35
C PHE A 70 3.72 -0.92 -3.45
N ARG A 71 4.57 -0.91 -2.42
CA ARG A 71 5.82 -0.14 -2.42
C ARG A 71 6.77 -0.56 -3.52
N SER A 72 6.80 -1.84 -3.87
CA SER A 72 7.68 -2.34 -4.93
C SER A 72 7.26 -1.86 -6.32
N LEU A 73 5.95 -1.69 -6.56
CA LEU A 73 5.36 -1.28 -7.83
C LEU A 73 5.31 0.25 -7.99
N PHE A 74 4.92 0.97 -6.93
CA PHE A 74 4.73 2.42 -6.94
C PHE A 74 5.84 3.14 -6.20
N ARG A 75 7.08 2.97 -6.67
CA ARG A 75 8.27 3.58 -6.07
C ARG A 75 8.43 5.03 -6.48
N GLY A 76 8.77 5.86 -5.50
CA GLY A 76 9.14 7.25 -5.73
C GLY A 76 9.84 7.78 -4.48
N ARG A 77 9.69 9.08 -4.23
CA ARG A 77 10.24 9.68 -3.01
C ARG A 77 9.54 9.15 -1.76
N GLU A 78 10.34 8.81 -0.76
CA GLU A 78 9.86 8.40 0.56
C GLU A 78 9.92 9.54 1.60
N ASP A 79 10.60 10.63 1.27
CA ASP A 79 10.77 11.78 2.17
C ASP A 79 9.66 12.83 2.03
N VAL A 80 8.72 12.61 1.11
CA VAL A 80 7.53 13.45 0.90
C VAL A 80 6.50 12.67 0.09
N PHE A 81 5.21 12.88 0.37
CA PHE A 81 4.11 12.38 -0.45
C PHE A 81 2.98 13.41 -0.53
N PRO A 82 2.26 13.50 -1.66
CA PRO A 82 1.08 14.34 -1.76
C PRO A 82 -0.15 13.61 -1.21
N LYS A 83 -1.03 14.35 -0.53
CA LYS A 83 -2.35 13.86 -0.10
C LYS A 83 -3.44 14.62 -0.86
N LEU A 84 -4.47 13.88 -1.28
CA LEU A 84 -5.69 14.46 -1.83
C LEU A 84 -6.41 15.27 -0.75
N TRP A 85 -6.76 16.50 -1.08
CA TRP A 85 -7.67 17.32 -0.30
C TRP A 85 -8.91 17.67 -1.12
N VAL A 86 -10.01 17.88 -0.40
CA VAL A 86 -11.28 18.31 -0.96
C VAL A 86 -11.77 19.52 -0.17
N SER A 87 -11.95 20.65 -0.84
CA SER A 87 -12.49 21.85 -0.20
C SER A 87 -13.96 21.63 0.12
N LYS A 88 -14.32 21.67 1.41
CA LYS A 88 -15.72 21.57 1.84
C LYS A 88 -16.58 22.72 1.29
N LYS A 89 -15.99 23.92 1.13
CA LYS A 89 -16.70 25.13 0.66
C LYS A 89 -16.88 25.16 -0.85
N THR A 90 -15.83 24.87 -1.61
CA THR A 90 -15.83 25.07 -3.07
C THR A 90 -15.96 23.76 -3.86
N ARG A 91 -15.93 22.60 -3.18
CA ARG A 91 -15.88 21.26 -3.77
C ARG A 91 -14.67 20.99 -4.68
N LYS A 92 -13.76 21.96 -4.87
CA LYS A 92 -12.49 21.77 -5.57
C LYS A 92 -11.67 20.69 -4.88
N THR A 93 -10.98 19.89 -5.68
CA THR A 93 -10.06 18.85 -5.23
C THR A 93 -8.65 19.16 -5.71
N GLY A 94 -7.66 18.61 -5.03
CA GLY A 94 -6.27 18.76 -5.44
C GLY A 94 -5.34 17.93 -4.57
N TYR A 95 -4.08 17.88 -4.98
CA TYR A 95 -3.03 17.21 -4.25
C TYR A 95 -2.05 18.24 -3.69
N SER A 96 -1.60 18.04 -2.46
CA SER A 96 -0.56 18.87 -1.84
C SER A 96 0.36 18.02 -0.97
N PRO A 97 1.65 18.36 -0.85
CA PRO A 97 2.57 17.64 0.02
C PRO A 97 2.09 17.72 1.47
N VAL A 98 2.22 16.61 2.21
CA VAL A 98 1.92 16.58 3.64
C VAL A 98 3.10 17.20 4.40
N CYS A 99 2.81 18.21 5.22
CA CYS A 99 3.78 18.93 6.02
C CYS A 99 3.36 18.88 7.50
N GLU A 100 4.28 18.51 8.38
CA GLU A 100 4.03 18.45 9.83
C GLU A 100 3.82 19.83 10.44
N ASN A 101 4.39 20.86 9.83
CA ASN A 101 4.23 22.24 10.26
C ASN A 101 2.98 22.91 9.67
N GLU A 102 2.17 22.19 8.90
CA GLU A 102 1.01 22.76 8.23
C GLU A 102 0.04 23.40 9.24
N TRP A 103 -0.37 24.64 8.96
CA TRP A 103 -1.28 25.45 9.80
C TRP A 103 -0.77 25.86 11.18
N ILE A 104 0.50 25.58 11.53
CA ILE A 104 1.11 26.12 12.74
C ILE A 104 1.32 27.63 12.56
N ARG A 105 0.58 28.44 13.33
CA ARG A 105 0.67 29.91 13.30
C ARG A 105 2.09 30.37 13.62
N GLY A 106 2.59 31.33 12.85
CA GLY A 106 3.95 31.87 13.00
C GLY A 106 5.06 31.00 12.40
N VAL A 107 4.77 29.77 11.99
CA VAL A 107 5.74 28.86 11.34
C VAL A 107 5.38 28.66 9.87
N CYS A 108 4.12 28.31 9.59
CA CYS A 108 3.64 28.03 8.24
C CYS A 108 2.77 29.17 7.71
N ASN A 109 3.25 29.82 6.65
CA ASN A 109 2.55 30.92 5.96
C ASN A 109 1.73 30.41 4.76
N LYS A 110 1.01 29.30 4.95
CA LYS A 110 0.25 28.63 3.88
C LYS A 110 -0.78 29.60 3.28
N GLY A 111 -0.80 29.69 1.95
CA GLY A 111 -1.62 30.65 1.20
C GLY A 111 -0.86 31.90 0.78
N SER A 112 0.17 32.31 1.52
CA SER A 112 1.09 33.39 1.14
C SER A 112 2.33 32.89 0.41
N ILE A 113 2.82 31.69 0.74
CA ILE A 113 3.96 31.03 0.08
C ILE A 113 3.63 29.59 -0.30
N LYS A 114 4.24 29.09 -1.38
CA LYS A 114 4.14 27.67 -1.77
C LYS A 114 4.99 26.81 -0.83
N CYS A 115 4.53 25.59 -0.54
CA CYS A 115 5.28 24.68 0.34
C CYS A 115 6.68 24.32 -0.20
N GLY A 116 6.88 24.33 -1.52
CA GLY A 116 8.20 24.08 -2.13
C GLY A 116 9.24 25.17 -1.84
N GLU A 117 8.79 26.41 -1.59
CA GLU A 117 9.62 27.59 -1.34
C GLU A 117 9.68 27.94 0.16
N CYS A 118 8.91 27.26 1.01
CA CYS A 118 8.85 27.50 2.44
C CYS A 118 10.09 26.95 3.15
N GLU A 119 10.86 27.79 3.83
CA GLU A 119 12.04 27.39 4.62
C GLU A 119 11.66 26.56 5.86
N ASN A 120 10.50 26.85 6.46
CA ASN A 120 9.97 26.11 7.61
C ASN A 120 9.25 24.81 7.22
N ARG A 121 9.38 24.33 5.98
CA ARG A 121 8.71 23.09 5.55
C ARG A 121 9.32 21.89 6.29
N LYS A 122 8.44 21.01 6.76
CA LYS A 122 8.81 19.73 7.37
C LYS A 122 7.92 18.64 6.77
N PHE A 123 8.33 18.11 5.62
CA PHE A 123 7.53 17.10 4.92
C PHE A 123 7.51 15.78 5.69
N SER A 124 6.34 15.15 5.71
CA SER A 124 6.16 13.85 6.36
C SER A 124 6.71 12.72 5.49
N LEU A 125 7.35 11.75 6.14
CA LEU A 125 7.85 10.54 5.49
C LEU A 125 6.70 9.61 5.07
N LEU A 126 6.86 8.91 3.95
CA LEU A 126 5.94 7.89 3.47
C LEU A 126 6.15 6.56 4.22
N THR A 127 5.47 6.40 5.35
CA THR A 127 5.56 5.19 6.18
C THR A 127 4.62 4.08 5.72
N ASN A 128 4.85 2.85 6.20
CA ASN A 128 3.94 1.72 5.98
C ASN A 128 2.55 1.97 6.56
N GLU A 129 2.44 2.76 7.63
CA GLU A 129 1.15 3.14 8.19
C GLU A 129 0.36 4.03 7.23
N ILE A 130 1.02 5.01 6.61
CA ILE A 130 0.38 5.88 5.61
C ILE A 130 -0.09 5.08 4.39
N ILE A 131 0.71 4.12 3.92
CA ILE A 131 0.31 3.23 2.81
C ILE A 131 -0.86 2.33 3.23
N ARG A 132 -0.85 1.81 4.46
CA ARG A 132 -1.99 1.04 4.98
C ARG A 132 -3.27 1.88 4.95
N LYS A 133 -3.25 3.09 5.52
CA LYS A 133 -4.38 4.03 5.47
C LYS A 133 -4.84 4.34 4.04
N HIS A 134 -3.90 4.38 3.09
CA HIS A 134 -4.24 4.56 1.68
C HIS A 134 -4.99 3.35 1.10
N LEU A 135 -4.46 2.15 1.32
CA LEU A 135 -5.04 0.90 0.84
C LEU A 135 -6.38 0.57 1.52
N ASP A 136 -6.57 1.02 2.77
CA ASP A 136 -7.83 0.94 3.51
C ASP A 136 -8.84 2.03 3.09
N GLY A 137 -8.43 2.97 2.23
CA GLY A 137 -9.29 4.05 1.72
C GLY A 137 -9.51 5.21 2.69
N GLU A 138 -8.83 5.24 3.84
CA GLU A 138 -8.90 6.34 4.81
C GLU A 138 -8.30 7.65 4.26
N VAL A 139 -7.26 7.53 3.43
CA VAL A 139 -6.62 8.65 2.75
C VAL A 139 -6.34 8.30 1.30
N ILE A 140 -6.32 9.32 0.43
CA ILE A 140 -5.82 9.15 -0.93
C ILE A 140 -4.50 9.92 -1.00
N ILE A 141 -3.42 9.19 -1.27
CA ILE A 141 -2.09 9.76 -1.47
C ILE A 141 -1.65 9.52 -2.90
N GLY A 142 -0.79 10.39 -3.40
CA GLY A 142 -0.07 10.15 -4.65
C GLY A 142 1.38 9.77 -4.39
N VAL A 143 2.16 9.79 -5.46
CA VAL A 143 3.60 9.53 -5.44
C VAL A 143 4.32 10.68 -6.14
N TYR A 144 5.49 11.06 -5.64
CA TYR A 144 6.42 11.91 -6.38
C TYR A 144 7.43 11.00 -7.09
N PRO A 145 7.29 10.77 -8.41
CA PRO A 145 8.06 9.75 -9.13
C PRO A 145 9.51 10.16 -9.42
N LEU A 146 9.78 11.48 -9.46
CA LEU A 146 11.12 12.02 -9.68
C LEU A 146 11.90 12.07 -8.36
N MET A 147 13.04 11.39 -8.34
CA MET A 147 13.98 11.32 -7.22
C MET A 147 14.83 12.59 -7.14
N LYS A 148 15.62 12.74 -6.07
CA LYS A 148 16.47 13.92 -5.85
C LYS A 148 17.63 14.03 -6.84
N ASP A 149 18.06 12.91 -7.38
CA ASP A 149 19.10 12.78 -8.40
C ASP A 149 18.52 12.78 -9.83
N GLU A 150 17.28 13.26 -9.98
CA GLU A 150 16.57 13.37 -11.26
C GLU A 150 16.30 12.01 -11.95
N THR A 151 16.47 10.91 -11.22
CA THR A 151 16.07 9.57 -11.69
C THR A 151 14.61 9.26 -11.36
N CYS A 152 14.04 8.23 -11.98
CA CYS A 152 12.70 7.73 -11.66
C CYS A 152 12.63 6.20 -11.77
N TRP A 153 11.65 5.60 -11.09
CA TRP A 153 11.46 4.15 -11.09
C TRP A 153 10.46 3.66 -12.13
N PHE A 154 9.57 4.53 -12.58
CA PHE A 154 8.55 4.20 -13.57
C PHE A 154 8.24 5.40 -14.45
N LEU A 155 7.80 5.10 -15.67
CA LEU A 155 7.36 6.06 -16.68
C LEU A 155 5.86 5.93 -16.85
N ALA A 156 5.17 7.06 -16.98
CA ALA A 156 3.80 7.12 -17.46
C ALA A 156 3.84 7.70 -18.88
N VAL A 157 3.29 6.98 -19.84
CA VAL A 157 3.25 7.39 -21.25
C VAL A 157 1.79 7.51 -21.63
N ASP A 158 1.41 8.70 -22.11
CA ASP A 158 0.05 9.00 -22.57
C ASP A 158 0.01 8.86 -24.09
N PHE A 159 -0.96 8.10 -24.59
CA PHE A 159 -1.13 7.85 -26.01
C PHE A 159 -2.49 8.41 -26.45
N ASP A 160 -2.45 9.41 -27.33
CA ASP A 160 -3.62 10.14 -27.81
C ASP A 160 -3.83 9.95 -29.32
N GLY A 161 -4.98 10.41 -29.83
CA GLY A 161 -5.30 10.43 -31.26
C GLY A 161 -5.99 9.16 -31.75
N GLN A 162 -6.19 9.05 -33.06
CA GLN A 162 -6.94 7.93 -33.65
C GLN A 162 -6.11 6.64 -33.79
N SER A 163 -4.78 6.76 -33.79
CA SER A 163 -3.82 5.66 -33.93
C SER A 163 -3.23 5.16 -32.60
N TRP A 164 -3.73 5.62 -31.45
CA TRP A 164 -3.12 5.34 -30.15
C TRP A 164 -2.87 3.85 -29.90
N GLN A 165 -3.72 2.97 -30.44
CA GLN A 165 -3.57 1.52 -30.32
C GLN A 165 -2.31 1.02 -31.03
N ASP A 166 -2.09 1.48 -32.26
CA ASP A 166 -0.89 1.14 -33.04
C ASP A 166 0.36 1.72 -32.36
N ASP A 167 0.26 2.94 -31.83
CA ASP A 167 1.35 3.61 -31.12
C ASP A 167 1.75 2.86 -29.84
N VAL A 168 0.77 2.38 -29.06
CA VAL A 168 1.00 1.54 -27.88
C VAL A 168 1.69 0.23 -28.27
N LEU A 169 1.22 -0.44 -29.33
CA LEU A 169 1.80 -1.71 -29.79
C LEU A 169 3.25 -1.53 -30.29
N ALA A 170 3.51 -0.45 -31.02
CA ALA A 170 4.85 -0.11 -31.48
C ALA A 170 5.78 0.21 -30.31
N PHE A 171 5.34 1.03 -29.36
CA PHE A 171 6.10 1.37 -28.16
C PHE A 171 6.43 0.11 -27.34
N PHE A 172 5.43 -0.73 -27.07
CA PHE A 172 5.62 -1.98 -26.32
C PHE A 172 6.61 -2.92 -27.02
N SER A 173 6.53 -3.04 -28.35
CA SER A 173 7.46 -3.85 -29.13
C SER A 173 8.91 -3.37 -28.99
N ILE A 174 9.12 -2.04 -28.96
CA ILE A 174 10.44 -1.45 -28.72
C ILE A 174 10.90 -1.67 -27.29
N CYS A 175 10.04 -1.47 -26.28
CA CYS A 175 10.38 -1.74 -24.88
C CYS A 175 10.84 -3.19 -24.70
N LYS A 176 10.06 -4.14 -25.21
CA LYS A 176 10.40 -5.56 -25.17
C LYS A 176 11.73 -5.86 -25.85
N LYS A 177 12.00 -5.26 -27.01
CA LYS A 177 13.28 -5.42 -27.73
C LYS A 177 14.47 -4.87 -26.93
N ASN A 178 14.28 -3.81 -26.15
CA ASN A 178 15.32 -3.16 -25.36
C ASN A 178 15.36 -3.64 -23.89
N ASN A 179 14.58 -4.67 -23.53
CA ASN A 179 14.43 -5.15 -22.16
C ASN A 179 14.02 -4.05 -21.16
N VAL A 180 13.25 -3.07 -21.64
CA VAL A 180 12.54 -2.14 -20.77
C VAL A 180 11.26 -2.85 -20.32
N PRO A 181 11.06 -3.05 -19.00
CA PRO A 181 9.92 -3.79 -18.47
C PRO A 181 8.57 -3.12 -18.78
#